data_AF-A0A9Q4G976-F1
#
_entry.id   AF-A0A9Q4G976-F1
#
_cell.length_a   1.000
_cell.length_b   1.000
_cell.length_c   1.000
_cell.angle_alpha   90.00
_cell.angle_beta   90.00
_cell.angle_gamma   90.00
#
_symmetry.space_group_name_H-M   'P 1'
#
loop_
_entity.id
_entity.type
_entity.pdbx_description
1 polymer ?
#
loop_
_entity_poly.entity_id
_entity_poly.type
_entity_poly.pdbx_seq_one_letter_code
_entity_poly.pdbx_strand_id
1 'polypeptide(L)'
;MKKPFLFVPALIAMFFLAGCATAFKGYKDKVDVVNAPFDVRVFTKDGVEIPVDSTSYRYYSNEAKRYQTGYKKYIALRSNKDHILTLKSQGKERTIEMFSKINFGWVVLDVATGVFPAFFDAYTGNWNKFEPINISF
;
A
#
# COMPACT_ATOMS: atom_id res chain seq x y z
N MET A 1 -25.46 -19.02 42.74
CA MET A 1 -25.44 -19.50 41.33
C MET A 1 -24.84 -18.42 40.46
N LYS A 2 -23.62 -18.65 39.96
CA LYS A 2 -22.84 -17.70 39.15
C LYS A 2 -23.55 -17.54 37.80
N LYS A 3 -23.79 -16.31 37.33
CA LYS A 3 -24.45 -16.02 36.05
C LYS A 3 -23.38 -15.96 34.93
N PRO A 4 -23.05 -17.05 34.21
CA PRO A 4 -22.12 -16.98 33.08
C PRO A 4 -22.71 -16.24 31.86
N PHE A 5 -24.02 -15.98 31.85
CA PHE A 5 -24.72 -15.46 30.68
C PHE A 5 -24.43 -13.99 30.36
N LEU A 6 -23.91 -13.20 31.32
CA LEU A 6 -23.58 -11.79 31.11
C LEU A 6 -22.20 -11.58 30.45
N PHE A 7 -21.32 -12.58 30.53
CA PHE A 7 -19.96 -12.47 29.98
C PHE A 7 -19.91 -12.69 28.46
N VAL A 8 -20.79 -13.53 27.92
CA VAL A 8 -20.84 -13.86 26.48
C VAL A 8 -21.08 -12.62 25.60
N PRO A 9 -22.10 -11.77 25.83
CA PRO A 9 -22.31 -10.59 24.99
C PRO A 9 -21.20 -9.54 25.14
N ALA A 10 -20.59 -9.41 26.32
CA ALA A 10 -19.45 -8.52 26.53
C ALA A 10 -18.20 -8.99 25.78
N LEU A 11 -17.96 -10.30 25.72
CA LEU A 11 -16.85 -10.91 25.00
C LEU A 11 -17.06 -10.80 23.48
N ILE A 12 -18.29 -10.97 23.00
CA ILE A 12 -18.68 -10.74 21.61
C ILE A 12 -18.50 -9.26 21.22
N ALA A 13 -18.94 -8.31 22.06
CA ALA A 13 -18.75 -6.89 21.83
C ALA A 13 -17.26 -6.51 21.79
N MET A 14 -16.43 -7.12 22.64
CA MET A 14 -14.98 -6.91 22.64
C MET A 14 -14.32 -7.44 21.35
N PHE A 15 -14.85 -8.53 20.76
CA PHE A 15 -14.42 -9.02 19.44
C PHE A 15 -14.82 -8.09 18.29
N PHE A 16 -16.01 -7.48 18.33
CA PHE A 16 -16.45 -6.53 17.28
C PHE A 16 -15.74 -5.17 17.36
N LEU A 17 -15.26 -4.76 18.54
CA LEU A 17 -14.51 -3.52 18.74
C LEU A 17 -13.01 -3.65 18.44
N ALA A 18 -12.49 -4.87 18.22
CA ALA A 18 -11.08 -5.11 17.93
C ALA A 18 -10.70 -4.94 16.44
N GLY A 19 -11.67 -4.75 15.54
CA GLY A 19 -11.45 -4.60 14.09
C GLY A 19 -10.87 -3.25 13.65
N CYS A 20 -10.06 -2.59 14.50
CA CYS A 20 -9.61 -1.22 14.26
C CYS A 20 -8.49 -1.10 13.20
N ALA A 21 -7.72 -2.15 12.91
CA ALA A 21 -6.57 -2.05 12.00
C ALA A 21 -6.95 -2.01 10.51
N THR A 22 -7.99 -2.76 10.13
CA THR A 22 -8.47 -2.92 8.75
C THR A 22 -9.04 -1.64 8.16
N ALA A 23 -9.68 -0.82 8.99
CA ALA A 23 -10.47 0.32 8.53
C ALA A 23 -9.61 1.48 7.99
N PHE A 24 -8.35 1.62 8.43
CA PHE A 24 -7.60 2.86 8.21
C PHE A 24 -6.63 2.85 7.03
N LYS A 25 -6.19 1.68 6.52
CA LYS A 25 -5.24 1.65 5.38
C LYS A 25 -5.93 1.83 4.02
N GLY A 26 -7.22 1.46 3.90
CA GLY A 26 -8.02 1.65 2.68
C GLY A 26 -7.60 0.79 1.49
N TYR A 27 -8.26 0.96 0.35
CA TYR A 27 -8.06 0.12 -0.85
C TYR A 27 -6.94 0.60 -1.79
N LYS A 28 -6.23 1.67 -1.44
CA LYS A 28 -5.18 2.26 -2.28
C LYS A 28 -3.82 2.08 -1.61
N ASP A 29 -2.87 1.55 -2.36
CA ASP A 29 -1.47 1.46 -1.97
C ASP A 29 -0.64 2.51 -2.70
N LYS A 30 0.28 3.14 -1.97
CA LYS A 30 1.20 4.13 -2.54
C LYS A 30 2.45 3.39 -3.02
N VAL A 31 2.61 3.35 -4.34
CA VAL A 31 3.73 2.67 -4.99
C VAL A 31 4.79 3.68 -5.34
N ASP A 32 5.98 3.50 -4.79
CA ASP A 32 7.11 4.37 -5.05
C ASP A 32 7.63 4.18 -6.48
N VAL A 33 7.92 5.30 -7.14
CA VAL A 33 8.54 5.33 -8.46
C VAL A 33 9.99 5.80 -8.31
N VAL A 34 10.91 4.84 -8.38
CA VAL A 34 12.34 5.03 -8.14
C VAL A 34 13.06 5.24 -9.47
N ASN A 35 14.06 6.13 -9.46
CA ASN A 35 14.86 6.52 -10.64
C ASN A 35 14.04 7.15 -11.78
N ALA A 36 12.80 7.56 -11.49
CA ALA A 36 11.95 8.18 -12.48
C ALA A 36 12.49 9.55 -12.93
N PRO A 37 12.62 9.80 -14.25
CA PRO A 37 12.91 11.13 -14.78
C PRO A 37 11.76 12.11 -14.50
N PHE A 38 12.00 13.41 -14.69
CA PHE A 38 11.05 14.46 -14.35
C PHE A 38 9.73 14.36 -15.15
N ASP A 39 9.80 13.92 -16.41
CA ASP A 39 8.71 13.86 -17.39
C ASP A 39 7.95 12.51 -17.41
N VAL A 40 8.18 11.64 -16.41
CA VAL A 40 7.54 10.33 -16.36
C VAL A 40 6.01 10.43 -16.30
N ARG A 41 5.35 9.70 -17.18
CA ARG A 41 3.90 9.51 -17.19
C ARG A 41 3.58 8.04 -17.06
N VAL A 42 2.55 7.74 -16.27
CA VAL A 42 2.11 6.38 -15.99
C VAL A 42 0.69 6.22 -16.50
N PHE A 43 0.46 5.21 -17.34
CA PHE A 43 -0.84 4.90 -17.89
C PHE A 43 -1.29 3.52 -17.45
N THR A 44 -2.59 3.32 -17.27
CA THR A 44 -3.18 1.98 -17.20
C THR A 44 -3.20 1.32 -18.57
N LYS A 45 -3.45 0.01 -18.60
CA LYS A 45 -3.75 -0.74 -19.84
C LYS A 45 -4.82 -0.08 -20.71
N ASP A 46 -5.81 0.57 -20.09
CA ASP A 46 -6.92 1.23 -20.77
C ASP A 46 -6.54 2.63 -21.30
N GLY A 47 -5.27 3.03 -21.17
CA GLY A 47 -4.77 4.33 -21.62
C GLY A 47 -5.10 5.49 -20.69
N VAL A 48 -5.60 5.22 -19.48
CA VAL A 48 -5.91 6.26 -18.49
C VAL A 48 -4.64 6.68 -17.76
N GLU A 49 -4.35 7.98 -17.76
CA GLU A 49 -3.20 8.53 -17.03
C GLU A 49 -3.43 8.50 -15.52
N ILE A 50 -2.47 7.93 -14.79
CA ILE A 50 -2.43 7.93 -13.33
C ILE A 50 -1.55 9.10 -12.88
N PRO A 51 -2.04 9.99 -12.01
CA PRO A 51 -1.25 11.10 -11.51
C PRO A 51 -0.03 10.58 -10.73
N VAL A 52 1.14 11.13 -11.06
CA VAL A 52 2.39 10.88 -10.34
C VAL A 52 2.58 12.00 -9.33
N ASP A 53 2.37 11.69 -8.05
CA ASP A 53 2.59 12.62 -6.96
C ASP A 53 4.06 12.62 -6.53
N SER A 54 4.49 13.69 -5.85
CA SER A 54 5.82 13.77 -5.26
C SER A 54 5.77 14.30 -3.83
N THR A 55 6.62 13.73 -2.98
CA THR A 55 6.81 14.15 -1.60
C THR A 55 8.27 14.49 -1.38
N SER A 56 8.55 15.67 -0.81
CA SER A 56 9.89 16.04 -0.39
C SER A 56 10.27 15.36 0.93
N TYR A 57 11.50 14.89 1.06
CA TYR A 57 12.06 14.41 2.31
C TYR A 57 13.41 15.07 2.57
N ARG A 58 13.76 15.25 3.85
CA ARG A 58 15.07 15.79 4.24
C ARG A 58 15.99 14.65 4.61
N TYR A 59 17.21 14.65 4.07
CA TYR A 59 18.26 13.69 4.43
C TYR A 59 19.55 14.42 4.75
N TYR A 60 20.35 13.86 5.67
CA TYR A 60 21.65 14.42 5.99
C TYR A 60 22.70 13.87 5.00
N SER A 61 23.36 14.75 4.27
CA SER A 61 24.47 14.37 3.40
C SER A 61 25.79 14.48 4.17
N ASN A 62 26.48 13.36 4.33
CA ASN A 62 27.79 13.31 4.98
C ASN A 62 28.86 14.08 4.19
N GLU A 63 28.76 14.09 2.85
CA GLU A 63 29.68 14.80 1.96
C GLU A 63 29.54 16.31 2.10
N ALA A 64 28.31 16.81 2.04
CA ALA A 64 28.02 18.24 2.15
C ALA A 64 27.93 18.72 3.61
N LYS A 65 28.02 17.80 4.59
CA LYS A 65 27.82 18.04 6.04
C LYS A 65 26.57 18.90 6.34
N ARG A 66 25.50 18.71 5.57
CA ARG A 66 24.26 19.48 5.69
C ARG A 66 23.04 18.67 5.28
N TYR A 67 21.87 19.07 5.79
CA TYR A 67 20.60 18.54 5.32
C TYR A 67 20.33 18.99 3.88
N GLN A 68 19.97 18.04 3.03
CA GLN A 68 19.52 18.25 1.67
C GLN A 68 18.07 17.78 1.53
N THR A 69 17.35 18.34 0.56
CA THR A 69 15.98 17.96 0.26
C THR A 69 15.99 17.03 -0.95
N GLY A 70 15.52 15.80 -0.76
CA GLY A 70 15.24 14.85 -1.83
C GLY A 70 13.76 14.85 -2.17
N TYR A 71 13.43 14.30 -3.33
CA TYR A 71 12.05 14.13 -3.78
C TYR A 71 11.81 12.66 -4.07
N LYS A 72 10.70 12.14 -3.56
CA LYS A 72 10.22 10.78 -3.81
C LYS A 72 8.93 10.85 -4.59
N LYS A 73 8.88 10.19 -5.74
CA LYS A 73 7.67 10.10 -6.57
C LYS A 73 6.89 8.84 -6.22
N TYR A 74 5.56 8.91 -6.30
CA TYR A 74 4.69 7.77 -6.07
C TYR A 74 3.41 7.85 -6.90
N ILE A 75 2.78 6.70 -7.09
CA ILE A 75 1.45 6.56 -7.69
C ILE A 75 0.54 5.82 -6.71
N ALA A 76 -0.76 6.08 -6.76
CA ALA A 76 -1.74 5.38 -5.94
C ALA A 76 -2.46 4.30 -6.76
N LEU A 77 -2.23 3.03 -6.45
CA LEU A 77 -2.85 1.89 -7.12
C LEU A 77 -3.82 1.17 -6.20
N ARG A 78 -4.81 0.49 -6.76
CA ARG A 78 -5.75 -0.29 -5.97
C ARG A 78 -5.11 -1.61 -5.51
N SER A 79 -5.01 -1.85 -4.21
CA SER A 79 -4.23 -2.96 -3.62
C SER A 79 -4.83 -4.35 -3.84
N ASN A 80 -6.12 -4.45 -4.16
CA ASN A 80 -6.84 -5.72 -4.31
C ASN A 80 -6.94 -6.22 -5.76
N LYS A 81 -6.18 -5.63 -6.69
CA LYS A 81 -6.14 -6.02 -8.10
C LYS A 81 -4.72 -5.89 -8.63
N ASP A 82 -4.36 -6.77 -9.55
CA ASP A 82 -3.14 -6.61 -10.33
C ASP A 82 -3.34 -5.55 -11.42
N HIS A 83 -2.26 -4.86 -11.77
CA HIS A 83 -2.30 -3.76 -12.75
C HIS A 83 -1.24 -3.96 -13.81
N ILE A 84 -1.58 -3.66 -15.07
CA ILE A 84 -0.61 -3.52 -16.13
C ILE A 84 -0.43 -2.03 -16.37
N LEU A 85 0.78 -1.53 -16.16
CA LEU A 85 1.11 -0.12 -16.27
C LEU A 85 2.05 0.10 -17.44
N THR A 86 1.82 1.20 -18.14
CA THR A 86 2.66 1.67 -19.23
C THR A 86 3.35 2.96 -18.80
N LEU A 87 4.68 2.89 -18.69
CA LEU A 87 5.54 4.01 -18.34
C LEU A 87 6.03 4.69 -19.61
N LYS A 88 5.86 6.01 -19.71
CA LYS A 88 6.36 6.82 -20.83
C LYS A 88 7.26 7.93 -20.32
N SER A 89 8.45 8.06 -20.90
CA SER A 89 9.36 9.18 -20.67
C SER A 89 10.39 9.27 -21.80
N GLN A 90 10.77 10.48 -22.18
CA GLN A 90 11.80 10.74 -23.20
C GLN A 90 11.59 9.97 -24.53
N GLY A 91 10.34 9.73 -24.91
CA GLY A 91 9.99 8.96 -26.12
C GLY A 91 10.19 7.43 -26.00
N LYS A 92 10.63 6.93 -24.84
CA LYS A 92 10.68 5.50 -24.52
C LYS A 92 9.40 5.07 -23.81
N GLU A 93 8.98 3.84 -24.09
CA GLU A 93 7.80 3.22 -23.50
C GLU A 93 8.20 1.88 -22.87
N ARG A 94 7.71 1.61 -21.65
CA ARG A 94 7.95 0.36 -20.95
C ARG A 94 6.67 -0.08 -20.25
N THR A 95 6.19 -1.26 -20.59
CA THR A 95 5.07 -1.89 -19.88
C THR A 95 5.60 -2.75 -18.74
N ILE A 96 5.00 -2.62 -17.56
CA ILE A 96 5.31 -3.41 -16.37
C ILE A 96 4.02 -4.01 -15.82
N GLU A 97 4.13 -5.24 -15.31
CA GLU A 97 3.03 -5.91 -14.62
C GLU A 97 3.27 -5.79 -13.12
N MET A 98 2.26 -5.26 -12.43
CA MET A 98 2.26 -4.99 -11.00
C MET A 98 1.43 -6.04 -10.31
N PHE A 99 2.11 -7.00 -9.67
CA PHE A 99 1.45 -8.03 -8.86
C PHE A 99 1.38 -7.58 -7.41
N SER A 100 0.20 -7.73 -6.83
CA SER A 100 0.01 -7.50 -5.40
C SER A 100 0.69 -8.62 -4.59
N LYS A 101 1.55 -8.26 -3.63
CA LYS A 101 2.19 -9.22 -2.71
C LYS A 101 1.58 -9.14 -1.32
N ILE A 102 1.29 -10.30 -0.73
CA ILE A 102 0.78 -10.40 0.64
C ILE A 102 1.89 -10.04 1.63
N ASN A 103 1.63 -9.04 2.47
CA ASN A 103 2.47 -8.66 3.57
C ASN A 103 2.07 -9.45 4.82
N PHE A 104 2.82 -10.52 5.09
CA PHE A 104 2.59 -11.47 6.19
C PHE A 104 2.53 -10.84 7.58
N GLY A 105 3.10 -9.64 7.78
CA GLY A 105 3.05 -8.96 9.08
C GLY A 105 1.61 -8.68 9.54
N TRP A 106 0.71 -8.33 8.62
CA TRP A 106 -0.70 -8.06 8.95
C TRP A 106 -1.51 -9.35 9.11
N VAL A 107 -1.19 -10.39 8.32
CA VAL A 107 -1.84 -11.70 8.41
C VAL A 107 -1.73 -12.29 9.81
N VAL A 108 -0.52 -12.23 10.40
CA VAL A 108 -0.28 -12.78 11.75
C VAL A 108 -1.05 -12.02 12.81
N LEU A 109 -1.12 -10.70 12.70
CA LEU A 109 -1.85 -9.85 13.63
C LEU A 109 -3.37 -10.13 13.59
N ASP A 110 -3.93 -10.33 12.39
CA ASP A 110 -5.36 -10.56 12.24
C ASP A 110 -5.75 -11.98 12.67
N VAL A 111 -4.95 -12.99 12.37
CA VAL A 111 -5.18 -14.36 12.86
C VAL A 111 -5.08 -14.42 14.39
N ALA A 112 -4.19 -13.63 15.00
CA ALA A 112 -4.06 -13.54 16.46
C ALA A 112 -5.24 -12.80 17.12
N THR A 113 -5.87 -11.84 16.43
CA THR A 113 -7.00 -11.05 16.95
C THR A 113 -8.36 -11.68 16.64
N GLY A 114 -8.42 -12.64 15.71
CA GLY A 114 -9.57 -13.50 15.47
C GLY A 114 -9.85 -13.77 13.98
N VAL A 115 -10.62 -14.83 13.70
CA VAL A 115 -10.90 -15.26 12.33
C VAL A 115 -11.71 -14.22 11.53
N PHE A 116 -12.58 -13.45 12.20
CA PHE A 116 -13.43 -12.43 11.54
C PHE A 116 -12.62 -11.24 10.99
N PRO A 117 -11.77 -10.55 11.78
CA PRO A 117 -10.87 -9.52 11.25
C PRO A 117 -10.02 -10.01 10.07
N ALA A 118 -9.42 -11.20 10.19
CA ALA A 118 -8.58 -11.77 9.13
C ALA A 118 -9.34 -11.96 7.80
N PHE A 119 -10.62 -12.34 7.85
CA PHE A 119 -11.45 -12.47 6.65
C PHE A 119 -11.69 -11.12 5.96
N PHE A 120 -11.97 -10.06 6.73
CA PHE A 120 -12.20 -8.72 6.17
C PHE A 120 -10.93 -8.11 5.58
N ASP A 121 -9.76 -8.26 6.22
CA ASP A 121 -8.48 -7.79 5.67
C ASP A 121 -8.07 -8.53 4.39
N ALA A 122 -8.29 -9.85 4.36
CA ALA A 122 -8.08 -10.66 3.17
C ALA A 122 -8.96 -10.17 2.00
N TYR A 123 -10.26 -9.96 2.25
CA TYR A 123 -11.20 -9.51 1.22
C TYR A 123 -10.88 -8.09 0.71
N THR A 124 -10.49 -7.19 1.61
CA THR A 124 -10.15 -5.81 1.25
C THR A 124 -8.78 -5.67 0.56
N GLY A 125 -7.96 -6.73 0.59
CA GLY A 125 -6.59 -6.67 0.11
C GLY A 125 -5.71 -5.78 0.99
N ASN A 126 -6.05 -5.66 2.28
CA ASN A 126 -5.31 -4.83 3.22
C ASN A 126 -3.92 -5.40 3.51
N TRP A 127 -3.76 -6.71 3.35
CA TRP A 127 -2.46 -7.38 3.40
C TRP A 127 -1.59 -7.06 2.19
N ASN A 128 -2.16 -6.59 1.08
CA ASN A 128 -1.41 -6.44 -0.14
C ASN A 128 -0.53 -5.19 -0.11
N LYS A 129 0.66 -5.32 -0.69
CA LYS A 129 1.53 -4.21 -1.07
C LYS A 129 2.12 -4.49 -2.44
N PHE A 130 2.36 -3.43 -3.20
CA PHE A 130 3.14 -3.51 -4.43
C PHE A 130 4.61 -3.27 -4.14
N GLU A 131 5.46 -3.82 -5.01
CA GLU A 131 6.88 -3.50 -5.01
C GLU A 131 7.13 -2.12 -5.63
N PRO A 132 8.19 -1.41 -5.20
CA PRO A 132 8.60 -0.17 -5.84
C PRO A 132 8.89 -0.37 -7.33
N ILE A 133 8.44 0.57 -8.15
CA ILE A 133 8.69 0.58 -9.57
C ILE A 133 10.08 1.19 -9.81
N ASN A 134 11.02 0.40 -10.31
CA ASN A 134 12.32 0.90 -10.73
C ASN A 134 12.31 1.26 -12.21
N ILE A 135 12.36 2.55 -12.50
CA ILE A 135 12.39 3.08 -13.86
C ILE A 135 13.84 3.39 -14.23
N SER A 136 14.57 2.36 -14.65
CA SER A 136 15.79 2.51 -15.43
C SER A 136 15.45 2.33 -16.92
N PHE A 137 15.72 3.35 -17.72
CA PHE A 137 15.59 3.35 -19.18
C PHE A 137 16.94 3.15 -19.86
#